data_AF-A0A0W8F814-F1
#
_entry.id   AF-A0A0W8F814-F1
#
_cell.length_a   1.000
_cell.length_b   1.000
_cell.length_c   1.000
_cell.angle_alpha   90.00
_cell.angle_beta   90.00
_cell.angle_gamma   90.00
#
_symmetry.space_group_name_H-M   'P 1'
#
loop_
_entity.id
_entity.type
_entity.pdbx_description
1 polymer ?
#
loop_
_entity_poly.entity_id
_entity_poly.type
_entity_poly.pdbx_seq_one_letter_code
_entity_poly.pdbx_strand_id
1 'polypeptide(L)' 'MEDMVYNYGRPLKSLREESNSDQRQWDPRSPAMAAGITDHIWTIDEMMMLLVVPESINA' A
#
# COMPACT_ATOMS: atom_id res chain seq x y z
N MET A 1 3.04 -14.52 5.04
CA MET A 1 3.12 -13.10 5.44
C MET A 1 4.03 -12.27 4.53
N GLU A 2 4.93 -12.90 3.77
CA GLU A 2 5.87 -12.20 2.87
C GLU A 2 5.17 -11.52 1.67
N ASP A 3 4.17 -12.16 1.08
CA ASP A 3 3.44 -11.64 -0.08
C ASP A 3 2.72 -10.31 0.22
N MET A 4 2.18 -10.20 1.44
CA MET A 4 1.51 -9.01 1.91
C MET A 4 2.52 -7.88 2.16
N VAL A 5 3.68 -8.19 2.76
CA VAL A 5 4.75 -7.20 2.95
C VAL A 5 5.26 -6.69 1.60
N TYR A 6 5.37 -7.57 0.61
CA TYR A 6 5.77 -7.21 -0.74
C TYR A 6 4.72 -6.33 -1.44
N ASN A 7 3.45 -6.71 -1.39
CA ASN A 7 2.38 -6.01 -2.10
C ASN A 7 1.99 -4.67 -1.46
N TYR A 8 2.03 -4.56 -0.13
CA TYR A 8 1.51 -3.39 0.59
C TYR A 8 2.61 -2.48 1.12
N GLY A 9 3.71 -3.05 1.61
CA GLY A 9 4.77 -2.29 2.28
C GLY A 9 5.97 -1.94 1.43
N ARG A 10 6.09 -2.53 0.22
CA ARG A 10 7.23 -2.27 -0.66
C ARG A 10 6.86 -1.31 -1.80
N PRO A 11 7.32 -0.04 -1.77
CA PRO A 11 7.18 0.83 -2.92
C PRO A 11 8.08 0.33 -4.07
N LEU A 12 7.49 0.16 -5.25
CA LEU A 12 8.20 -0.29 -6.44
C LEU A 12 8.51 0.89 -7.36
N LYS A 13 9.78 1.01 -7.78
CA LYS A 13 10.21 2.08 -8.68
C LYS A 13 9.49 2.07 -10.03
N SER A 14 9.05 0.89 -10.48
CA SER A 14 8.32 0.71 -11.75
C SER A 14 6.85 1.14 -11.70
N LEU A 15 6.29 1.33 -10.50
CA LEU A 15 4.88 1.71 -10.31
C LEU A 15 4.70 3.17 -9.92
N ARG A 16 5.80 3.93 -9.85
CA ARG A 16 5.78 5.34 -9.46
C ARG A 16 4.95 6.14 -10.46
N GLU A 17 4.02 6.93 -9.94
CA GLU A 17 3.20 7.82 -10.75
C GLU A 17 3.87 9.20 -10.79
N GLU A 18 3.79 9.87 -11.94
CA GLU A 18 4.28 11.24 -12.07
C GLU A 18 3.29 12.13 -11.31
N SER A 19 3.73 12.67 -10.18
CA SER A 19 2.92 13.59 -9.39
C SER A 19 2.71 14.86 -10.19
N ASN A 20 1.44 15.29 -10.31
CA ASN A 20 1.01 16.51 -10.99
C ASN A 20 1.36 17.77 -10.17
N SER A 21 2.60 17.83 -9.71
CA SER A 21 3.22 19.04 -9.18
C SER A 21 4.17 19.57 -10.24
N ASP A 22 4.31 20.90 -10.28
CA ASP A 22 5.24 21.65 -11.14
C ASP A 22 6.70 21.10 -11.09
N GLN A 23 7.03 20.40 -10.01
CA GLN A 23 8.21 19.57 -9.90
C GLN A 23 7.84 18.11 -10.21
N ARG A 24 8.45 17.53 -11.25
CA ARG A 24 8.33 16.10 -11.62
C ARG A 24 8.79 15.22 -10.46
N GLN A 25 7.90 15.02 -9.49
CA GLN A 25 8.11 14.22 -8.31
C GLN A 25 7.46 12.87 -8.57
N TRP A 26 8.24 11.82 -8.37
CA TRP A 26 7.75 10.46 -8.52
C TRP A 26 7.20 10.01 -7.19
N ASP A 27 5.88 9.88 -7.10
CA ASP A 27 5.26 9.44 -5.86
C ASP A 27 5.50 7.93 -5.66
N PRO A 28 6.01 7.49 -4.50
CA PRO A 28 6.32 6.09 -4.26
C PRO A 28 5.04 5.25 -4.20
N ARG A 29 4.83 4.38 -5.19
CA ARG A 29 3.65 3.49 -5.25
C ARG A 29 3.97 2.03 -4.95
N SER A 30 3.15 1.33 -4.16
CA SER A 30 3.20 -0.11 -3.90
C SER A 30 2.29 -0.88 -4.88
N PRO A 31 2.50 -2.19 -5.08
CA PRO A 31 1.63 -3.03 -5.92
C PRO A 31 0.15 -2.94 -5.54
N ALA A 32 -0.17 -2.97 -4.25
CA ALA A 32 -1.53 -2.88 -3.77
C ALA A 32 -2.17 -1.50 -4.04
N MET A 33 -1.37 -0.43 -4.06
CA MET A 33 -1.82 0.90 -4.50
C MET A 33 -2.00 1.02 -6.01
N ALA A 34 -1.18 0.33 -6.80
CA ALA A 34 -1.36 0.27 -8.25
C ALA A 34 -2.58 -0.57 -8.64
N ALA A 35 -2.90 -1.59 -7.85
CA ALA A 35 -4.09 -2.42 -8.01
C ALA A 35 -5.39 -1.77 -7.47
N GLY A 36 -5.31 -0.61 -6.81
CA GLY A 36 -6.46 0.07 -6.22
C GLY A 36 -7.03 -0.60 -4.98
N ILE A 37 -6.25 -1.44 -4.31
CA ILE A 37 -6.63 -2.14 -3.07
C ILE A 37 -6.41 -1.24 -1.84
N THR A 38 -5.42 -0.34 -1.91
CA THR A 38 -5.11 0.66 -0.88
C THR A 38 -4.71 1.96 -1.55
N ASP A 39 -4.75 3.06 -0.80
CA ASP A 39 -4.30 4.39 -1.23
C ASP A 39 -2.98 4.82 -0.57
N HIS A 40 -2.44 4.00 0.34
CA HIS A 40 -1.17 4.28 1.02
C HIS A 40 -0.25 3.05 1.09
N ILE A 41 1.04 3.30 1.33
CA ILE A 41 2.04 2.27 1.65
C ILE A 41 1.82 1.84 3.10
N TRP A 42 1.62 0.55 3.32
CA TRP A 42 1.38 0.02 4.66
C TRP A 42 2.68 -0.24 5.39
N THR A 43 2.73 0.12 6.67
CA THR A 43 3.79 -0.32 7.58
C THR A 43 3.48 -1.68 8.17
N ILE A 44 4.51 -2.39 8.65
CA ILE A 44 4.36 -3.71 9.29
C ILE A 44 3.43 -3.62 10.51
N ASP A 45 3.46 -2.51 11.24
CA ASP A 45 2.60 -2.25 12.40
C ASP A 45 1.11 -2.19 11.99
N GLU A 46 0.79 -1.41 10.96
CA GLU A 46 -0.58 -1.31 10.43
C GLU A 46 -1.08 -2.65 9.87
N MET A 47 -0.20 -3.39 9.19
CA MET A 47 -0.55 -4.72 8.69
C MET A 47 -0.82 -5.70 9.84
N MET A 48 -0.02 -5.63 10.91
CA MET A 48 -0.24 -6.45 12.09
C MET A 48 -1.53 -6.06 12.80
N MET A 49 -1.85 -4.77 12.93
CA MET A 49 -3.12 -4.32 13.50
C MET A 49 -4.31 -4.77 12.64
N LEU A 50 -4.31 -4.51 11.34
CA LEU A 50 -5.48 -4.74 10.48
C LEU A 50 -5.77 -6.23 10.24
N LEU A 51 -4.74 -7.09 10.20
CA LEU A 51 -4.93 -8.54 10.19
C LEU A 51 -5.43 -9.09 11.54
N VAL A 52 -5.15 -8.40 12.65
CA VAL A 52 -5.60 -8.81 14.00
C VAL A 52 -7.01 -8.33 14.33
N VAL A 53 -7.63 -7.49 13.49
CA VAL A 53 -9.05 -7.16 13.61
C VAL A 53 -9.87 -8.07 12.68
N PRO A 54 -10.28 -9.28 13.10
CA PRO A 54 -11.45 -9.89 12.53
C PRO A 54 -12.64 -9.09 13.06
N GLU A 55 -13.02 -8.00 12.39
CA GLU A 55 -14.36 -7.48 12.61
C GLU A 55 -15.30 -8.58 12.11
N SER A 56 -15.88 -9.31 13.06
CA SER A 56 -16.98 -10.21 12.80
C SER A 56 -18.17 -9.35 12.41
N ILE A 57 -18.17 -8.83 11.18
CA ILE A 57 -19.34 -8.16 10.59
C ILE A 57 -20.27 -9.26 10.07
N ASN A 58 -20.85 -10.01 11.00
CA ASN A 58 -22.05 -10.78 10.74
C ASN A 58 -23.17 -10.11 11.53
N ALA A 59 -23.86 -9.18 10.86
CA ALA A 59 -25.18 -8.71 11.24
C ALA A 59 -26.25 -9.67 10.70
#